data_AF-A0A9E2TZ34-F1
#
_entry.id   AF-A0A9E2TZ34-F1
#
_cell.length_a   1.000
_cell.length_b   1.000
_cell.length_c   1.000
_cell.angle_alpha   90.00
_cell.angle_beta   90.00
_cell.angle_gamma   90.00
#
_symmetry.space_group_name_H-M   'P 1'
#
loop_
_entity.id
_entity.type
_entity.pdbx_description
1 polymer ?
#
loop_
_entity_poly.entity_id
_entity_poly.type
_entity_poly.pdbx_seq_one_letter_code
_entity_poly.pdbx_strand_id
1 'polypeptide(L)'
;MVRTKKEKKIFVLDTSVILYSHDSILNFQEHDVGIPITVLEELDSFKKGNDTKNFEAREFTRLIDSLAKGHMLQNWIPLNGKTKGKFKVLMESDSTVDACKIFGDNKNDHRILNAALALKEVEKDKKVILVSKDINLRLKAKSLDILAEDYETGKIKNVNTLHTGKEELDDVASADIDTLFKKGSIATSKVLKKVKPISNMFYILKSEKNSVLASYNPVTEEVSKVEKTSVYGIKPKNAEQTFAINAMLNPEVRLVSITGVAGTGKTLLALASALEQRRKYKQIYLARPIVPLSNKDIGYLPGDIKSKLNPYMEPLWDNLKFIQNQFKEADKEYKNITEMVNQEKLVITPLAYIRGRSLSNIFFIVDEAQNLTPHEI
;
A
#
# COMPACT_ATOMS: atom_id res chain seq x y z
N MET A 1 -36.10 -12.39 4.30
CA MET A 1 -34.75 -12.22 3.72
C MET A 1 -34.00 -13.55 3.88
N VAL A 2 -33.88 -14.33 2.82
CA VAL A 2 -33.14 -15.61 2.84
C VAL A 2 -31.66 -15.25 3.01
N ARG A 3 -31.07 -15.59 4.16
CA ARG A 3 -29.61 -15.54 4.33
C ARG A 3 -29.03 -16.58 3.38
N THR A 4 -28.52 -16.15 2.22
CA THR A 4 -27.69 -16.97 1.36
C THR A 4 -26.52 -17.48 2.20
N LYS A 5 -26.54 -18.77 2.52
CA LYS A 5 -25.49 -19.45 3.26
C LYS A 5 -24.23 -19.33 2.42
N LYS A 6 -23.28 -18.46 2.83
CA LYS A 6 -22.01 -18.27 2.12
C LYS A 6 -21.36 -19.65 1.94
N GLU A 7 -21.10 -20.00 0.69
CA GLU A 7 -20.49 -21.28 0.31
C GLU A 7 -19.05 -21.33 0.85
N LYS A 8 -18.74 -22.33 1.67
CA LYS A 8 -17.41 -22.46 2.29
C LYS A 8 -16.43 -23.03 1.27
N LYS A 9 -15.39 -22.27 0.96
CA LYS A 9 -14.32 -22.64 0.01
C LYS A 9 -13.12 -23.26 0.73
N ILE A 10 -12.29 -23.96 -0.05
CA ILE A 10 -10.96 -24.39 0.38
C ILE A 10 -9.91 -23.74 -0.53
N PHE A 11 -8.95 -23.04 0.07
CA PHE A 11 -7.82 -22.44 -0.65
C PHE A 11 -6.57 -23.31 -0.50
N VAL A 12 -5.94 -23.69 -1.61
CA VAL A 12 -4.67 -24.41 -1.62
C VAL A 12 -3.55 -23.41 -1.87
N LEU A 13 -2.60 -23.30 -0.95
CA LEU A 13 -1.53 -22.30 -1.06
C LEU A 13 -0.30 -22.86 -1.77
N ASP A 14 0.33 -21.99 -2.55
CA ASP A 14 1.66 -22.16 -3.12
C ASP A 14 2.74 -21.52 -2.21
N THR A 15 3.98 -21.97 -2.33
CA THR A 15 5.16 -21.44 -1.61
C THR A 15 5.34 -19.94 -1.84
N SER A 16 5.06 -19.44 -3.05
CA SER A 16 5.16 -18.01 -3.37
C SER A 16 4.25 -17.11 -2.51
N VAL A 17 3.13 -17.65 -2.03
CA VAL A 17 2.19 -16.95 -1.15
C VAL A 17 2.75 -16.81 0.26
N ILE A 18 3.34 -17.89 0.77
CA ILE A 18 3.91 -17.95 2.11
C ILE A 18 5.20 -17.12 2.19
N LEU A 19 6.05 -17.19 1.17
CA LEU A 19 7.26 -16.37 1.10
C LEU A 19 6.99 -14.87 0.96
N TYR A 20 5.75 -14.50 0.60
CA TYR A 20 5.32 -13.11 0.61
C TYR A 20 4.89 -12.63 1.99
N SER A 21 4.23 -13.50 2.77
CA SER A 21 3.82 -13.21 4.15
C SER A 21 3.56 -14.51 4.93
N HIS A 22 4.27 -14.71 6.03
CA HIS A 22 4.15 -15.90 6.89
C HIS A 22 2.77 -16.01 7.56
N ASP A 23 2.07 -14.90 7.75
CA ASP A 23 0.71 -14.89 8.28
C ASP A 23 -0.36 -15.18 7.20
N SER A 24 0.04 -15.47 5.96
CA SER A 24 -0.87 -15.59 4.82
C SER A 24 -2.02 -16.58 5.02
N ILE A 25 -1.74 -17.71 5.67
CA ILE A 25 -2.71 -18.73 6.05
C ILE A 25 -3.88 -18.17 6.89
N LEU A 26 -3.66 -17.05 7.60
CA LEU A 26 -4.63 -16.43 8.50
C LEU A 26 -5.60 -15.46 7.80
N ASN A 27 -5.42 -15.20 6.51
CA ASN A 27 -6.10 -14.13 5.77
C ASN A 27 -7.29 -14.60 4.92
N PHE A 28 -7.73 -15.84 5.09
CA PHE A 28 -8.81 -16.44 4.31
C PHE A 28 -10.19 -16.43 5.00
N GLN A 29 -10.35 -15.59 6.03
CA GLN A 29 -11.62 -15.41 6.77
C GLN A 29 -12.21 -16.75 7.22
N GLU A 30 -13.49 -17.02 6.92
CA GLU A 30 -14.21 -18.25 7.27
C GLU A 30 -13.78 -19.50 6.47
N HIS A 31 -12.93 -19.36 5.47
CA HIS A 31 -12.57 -20.42 4.53
C HIS A 31 -11.42 -21.30 5.03
N ASP A 32 -11.42 -22.56 4.59
CA ASP A 32 -10.41 -23.53 4.98
C ASP A 32 -9.18 -23.44 4.06
N VAL A 33 -8.00 -23.80 4.58
CA VAL A 33 -6.71 -23.66 3.89
C VAL A 33 -5.95 -24.98 3.81
N GLY A 34 -5.67 -25.46 2.60
CA GLY A 34 -4.80 -26.60 2.34
C GLY A 34 -3.37 -26.17 2.06
N ILE A 35 -2.40 -26.81 2.71
CA ILE A 35 -0.97 -26.60 2.46
C ILE A 35 -0.38 -27.90 1.90
N PRO A 36 -0.01 -27.96 0.62
CA PRO A 36 0.71 -29.12 0.07
C PRO A 36 1.98 -29.41 0.85
N ILE A 37 2.30 -30.68 1.09
CA ILE A 37 3.54 -31.06 1.78
C ILE A 37 4.78 -30.55 1.04
N THR A 38 4.73 -30.52 -0.29
CA THR A 38 5.78 -29.95 -1.16
C THR A 38 6.10 -28.50 -0.81
N VAL A 39 5.11 -27.71 -0.39
CA VAL A 39 5.33 -26.32 0.03
C VAL A 39 6.18 -26.26 1.30
N LEU A 40 5.93 -27.16 2.25
CA LEU A 40 6.73 -27.25 3.48
C LEU A 40 8.17 -27.70 3.18
N GLU A 41 8.35 -28.61 2.21
CA GLU A 41 9.68 -29.03 1.73
C GLU A 41 10.44 -27.87 1.09
N GLU A 42 9.78 -27.09 0.22
CA GLU A 42 10.40 -25.93 -0.41
C GLU A 42 10.80 -24.87 0.62
N LEU A 43 9.93 -24.57 1.58
CA LEU A 43 10.20 -23.58 2.63
C LEU A 43 11.44 -23.93 3.45
N ASP A 44 11.78 -25.21 3.62
CA ASP A 44 12.99 -25.62 4.34
C ASP A 44 14.27 -25.15 3.63
N SER A 45 14.29 -25.24 2.30
CA SER A 45 15.40 -24.72 1.48
C SER A 45 15.53 -23.20 1.60
N PHE A 46 14.42 -22.49 1.81
CA PHE A 46 14.38 -21.03 1.99
C PHE A 46 14.72 -20.57 3.40
N LYS A 47 14.98 -21.43 4.40
CA LYS A 47 15.33 -20.95 5.76
C LYS A 47 16.75 -20.39 5.89
N LYS A 48 17.63 -20.71 4.94
CA LYS A 48 19.05 -20.32 4.96
C LYS A 48 19.23 -18.95 4.29
N GLY A 49 19.78 -17.98 5.03
CA GLY A 49 20.03 -16.63 4.55
C GLY A 49 19.38 -15.55 5.41
N ASN A 50 19.65 -14.29 5.07
CA ASN A 50 19.23 -13.10 5.82
C ASN A 50 18.22 -12.23 5.06
N ASP A 51 17.71 -12.69 3.93
CA ASP A 51 16.71 -11.96 3.15
C ASP A 51 15.31 -12.09 3.77
N THR A 52 14.40 -11.20 3.37
CA THR A 52 13.01 -11.20 3.82
C THR A 52 12.33 -12.56 3.58
N LYS A 53 12.55 -13.18 2.42
CA LYS A 53 12.00 -14.51 2.11
C LYS A 53 12.45 -15.57 3.11
N ASN A 54 13.70 -15.47 3.61
CA ASN A 54 14.20 -16.41 4.61
C ASN A 54 13.57 -16.19 5.97
N PHE A 55 13.31 -14.93 6.33
CA PHE A 55 12.56 -14.58 7.53
C PHE A 55 11.12 -15.12 7.46
N GLU A 56 10.40 -14.87 6.36
CA GLU A 56 9.03 -15.36 6.18
C GLU A 56 8.94 -16.89 6.27
N ALA A 57 9.88 -17.62 5.65
CA ALA A 57 9.92 -19.08 5.75
C ALA A 57 10.12 -19.59 7.19
N ARG A 58 10.97 -18.92 7.98
CA ARG A 58 11.22 -19.27 9.38
C ARG A 58 10.01 -18.99 10.26
N GLU A 59 9.40 -17.81 10.12
CA GLU A 59 8.21 -17.44 10.89
C GLU A 59 7.01 -18.32 10.53
N PHE A 60 6.84 -18.69 9.26
CA PHE A 60 5.77 -19.59 8.86
C PHE A 60 5.91 -20.96 9.51
N THR A 61 7.13 -21.50 9.56
CA THR A 61 7.41 -22.79 10.21
C THR A 61 7.05 -22.73 11.70
N ARG A 62 7.41 -21.64 12.39
CA ARG A 62 7.04 -21.43 13.80
C ARG A 62 5.53 -21.30 13.99
N LEU A 63 4.85 -20.62 13.09
CA LEU A 63 3.39 -20.47 13.11
C LEU A 63 2.71 -21.83 12.97
N ILE A 64 3.11 -22.64 11.98
CA ILE A 64 2.57 -23.98 11.77
C ILE A 64 2.85 -24.88 12.97
N ASP A 65 4.08 -24.88 13.49
CA ASP A 65 4.44 -25.67 14.68
C ASP A 65 3.56 -25.29 15.89
N SER A 66 3.35 -23.99 16.11
CA SER A 66 2.48 -23.51 17.18
C SER A 66 1.01 -23.91 16.99
N LEU A 67 0.51 -23.90 15.75
CA LEU A 67 -0.86 -24.30 15.44
C LEU A 67 -1.05 -25.82 15.49
N ALA A 68 0.00 -26.59 15.20
CA ALA A 68 -0.03 -28.05 15.17
C ALA A 68 0.04 -28.71 16.55
N LYS A 69 0.36 -27.96 17.62
CA LYS A 69 0.50 -28.50 18.98
C LYS A 69 -0.71 -29.33 19.40
N GLY A 70 -0.50 -30.63 19.58
CA GLY A 70 -1.54 -31.59 20.01
C GLY A 70 -2.45 -32.11 18.89
N HIS A 71 -2.16 -31.82 17.62
CA HIS A 71 -2.95 -32.26 16.47
C HIS A 71 -2.08 -32.92 15.39
N MET A 72 -2.63 -33.92 14.70
CA MET A 72 -2.00 -34.46 13.48
C MET A 72 -2.23 -33.48 12.32
N LEU A 73 -1.16 -33.06 11.64
CA LEU A 73 -1.19 -32.11 10.52
C LEU A 73 -2.05 -32.56 9.33
N GLN A 74 -2.32 -33.86 9.22
CA GLN A 74 -3.19 -34.44 8.18
C GLN A 74 -4.69 -34.21 8.46
N ASN A 75 -5.05 -33.76 9.66
CA ASN A 75 -6.42 -33.42 10.02
C ASN A 75 -6.67 -31.92 9.88
N TRP A 76 -7.95 -31.53 9.78
CA TRP A 76 -8.34 -30.12 9.77
C TRP A 76 -8.18 -29.50 11.15
N ILE A 77 -7.17 -28.64 11.31
CA ILE A 77 -6.82 -27.94 12.55
C ILE A 77 -7.40 -26.52 12.53
N PRO A 78 -8.09 -26.06 13.58
CA PRO A 78 -8.62 -24.69 13.63
C PRO A 78 -7.53 -23.62 13.50
N LEU A 79 -7.77 -22.63 12.64
CA LEU A 79 -6.98 -21.39 12.65
C LEU A 79 -7.51 -20.52 13.81
N ASN A 80 -6.60 -19.93 14.59
CA ASN A 80 -6.99 -19.14 15.76
C ASN A 80 -7.92 -17.95 15.40
N GLY A 81 -9.05 -17.84 16.09
CA GLY A 81 -10.01 -16.73 15.96
C GLY A 81 -11.45 -17.19 15.70
N LYS A 82 -12.44 -16.52 16.33
CA LYS A 82 -13.86 -16.93 16.32
C LYS A 82 -14.52 -16.99 14.92
N THR A 83 -13.92 -16.34 13.93
CA THR A 83 -14.44 -16.23 12.55
C THR A 83 -13.52 -16.88 11.52
N LYS A 84 -12.51 -17.66 11.94
CA LYS A 84 -11.52 -18.26 11.04
C LYS A 84 -11.87 -19.70 10.67
N GLY A 85 -11.43 -20.13 9.48
CA GLY A 85 -11.52 -21.52 9.02
C GLY A 85 -10.50 -22.45 9.69
N LYS A 86 -10.25 -23.58 9.04
CA LYS A 86 -9.28 -24.60 9.47
C LYS A 86 -8.15 -24.72 8.45
N PHE A 87 -6.99 -25.25 8.84
CA PHE A 87 -5.95 -25.64 7.91
C PHE A 87 -5.65 -27.14 7.98
N LYS A 88 -5.07 -27.68 6.90
CA LYS A 88 -4.63 -29.07 6.80
C LYS A 88 -3.42 -29.16 5.89
N VAL A 89 -2.45 -30.01 6.24
CA VAL A 89 -1.36 -30.39 5.33
C VAL A 89 -1.85 -31.47 4.38
N LEU A 90 -1.72 -31.20 3.09
CA LEU A 90 -2.14 -32.09 2.01
C LEU A 90 -0.97 -33.00 1.65
N MET A 91 -1.16 -34.30 1.87
CA MET A 91 -0.19 -35.32 1.48
C MET A 91 -0.32 -35.61 -0.01
N GLU A 92 0.76 -36.11 -0.61
CA GLU A 92 0.70 -36.65 -1.96
C GLU A 92 -0.23 -37.84 -1.97
N SER A 93 -1.24 -37.75 -2.83
CA SER A 93 -2.28 -38.75 -2.99
C SER A 93 -2.54 -38.91 -4.48
N ASP A 94 -2.87 -40.12 -4.91
CA ASP A 94 -3.27 -40.36 -6.29
C ASP A 94 -4.62 -39.66 -6.57
N SER A 95 -4.66 -38.91 -7.67
CA SER A 95 -5.89 -38.38 -8.28
C SER A 95 -6.09 -39.00 -9.66
N THR A 96 -7.32 -38.92 -10.18
CA THR A 96 -7.65 -39.43 -11.53
C THR A 96 -6.83 -38.75 -12.63
N VAL A 97 -6.48 -37.47 -12.41
CA VAL A 97 -5.62 -36.66 -13.27
C VAL A 97 -4.28 -36.46 -12.57
N ASP A 98 -3.18 -36.62 -13.30
CA ASP A 98 -1.83 -36.47 -12.77
C ASP A 98 -1.06 -35.40 -13.56
N ALA A 99 -0.85 -34.25 -12.92
CA ALA A 99 -0.14 -33.10 -13.49
C ALA A 99 1.30 -33.44 -13.87
N CYS A 100 1.97 -34.34 -13.13
CA CYS A 100 3.34 -34.76 -13.43
C CYS A 100 3.40 -35.56 -14.73
N LYS A 101 2.36 -36.35 -15.06
CA LYS A 101 2.26 -37.08 -16.33
C LYS A 101 1.89 -36.17 -17.50
N ILE A 102 1.06 -35.15 -17.27
CA ILE A 102 0.55 -34.26 -18.32
C ILE A 102 1.60 -33.25 -18.79
N PHE A 103 2.32 -32.61 -17.86
CA PHE A 103 3.24 -31.52 -18.20
C PHE A 103 4.69 -31.97 -18.43
N GLY A 104 5.02 -33.22 -18.11
CA GLY A 104 6.39 -33.72 -18.12
C GLY A 104 7.22 -33.13 -16.97
N ASP A 105 8.08 -33.95 -16.38
CA ASP A 105 8.90 -33.68 -15.19
C ASP A 105 8.15 -33.67 -13.85
N ASN A 106 8.78 -34.26 -12.82
CA ASN A 106 8.34 -34.22 -11.43
C ASN A 106 8.81 -32.92 -10.74
N LYS A 107 8.23 -31.79 -11.14
CA LYS A 107 8.51 -30.46 -10.55
C LYS A 107 7.59 -30.20 -9.35
N ASN A 108 8.06 -29.39 -8.41
CA ASN A 108 7.30 -29.03 -7.21
C ASN A 108 5.94 -28.39 -7.54
N ASP A 109 5.89 -27.51 -8.55
CA ASP A 109 4.64 -26.99 -9.14
C ASP A 109 3.61 -28.07 -9.43
N HIS A 110 4.04 -29.20 -10.01
CA HIS A 110 3.16 -30.27 -10.44
C HIS A 110 2.67 -31.08 -9.24
N ARG A 111 3.52 -31.27 -8.22
CA ARG A 111 3.16 -31.88 -6.93
C ARG A 111 2.12 -31.02 -6.18
N ILE A 112 2.26 -29.70 -6.22
CA ILE A 112 1.27 -28.74 -5.68
C ILE A 112 -0.07 -28.87 -6.41
N LEU A 113 -0.06 -28.96 -7.74
CA LEU A 113 -1.28 -29.17 -8.54
C LEU A 113 -1.95 -30.51 -8.24
N ASN A 114 -1.17 -31.60 -8.09
CA ASN A 114 -1.69 -32.92 -7.72
C ASN A 114 -2.35 -32.89 -6.34
N ALA A 115 -1.77 -32.20 -5.36
CA ALA A 115 -2.39 -32.04 -4.04
C ALA A 115 -3.75 -31.30 -4.13
N ALA A 116 -3.86 -30.29 -5.00
CA ALA A 116 -5.12 -29.57 -5.23
C ALA A 116 -6.16 -30.44 -5.97
N LEU A 117 -5.73 -31.25 -6.95
CA LEU A 117 -6.61 -32.19 -7.67
C LEU A 117 -7.17 -33.27 -6.75
N ALA A 118 -6.32 -33.93 -5.97
CA ALA A 118 -6.73 -34.93 -5.00
C ALA A 118 -7.73 -34.36 -3.99
N LEU A 119 -7.48 -33.13 -3.51
CA LEU A 119 -8.41 -32.46 -2.61
C LEU A 119 -9.76 -32.14 -3.27
N LYS A 120 -9.76 -31.73 -4.54
CA LYS A 120 -10.99 -31.48 -5.32
C LYS A 120 -11.83 -32.75 -5.49
N GLU A 121 -11.19 -33.90 -5.67
CA GLU A 121 -11.89 -35.20 -5.78
C GLU A 121 -12.52 -35.65 -4.47
N VAL A 122 -11.83 -35.40 -3.34
CA VAL A 122 -12.31 -35.75 -2.00
C VAL A 122 -13.41 -34.81 -1.51
N GLU A 123 -13.26 -33.49 -1.71
CA GLU A 123 -14.16 -32.46 -1.17
C GLU A 123 -15.16 -31.97 -2.24
N LYS A 124 -16.03 -32.87 -2.73
CA LYS A 124 -16.99 -32.59 -3.81
C LYS A 124 -17.99 -31.47 -3.50
N ASP A 125 -18.26 -31.22 -2.22
CA ASP A 125 -19.22 -30.21 -1.75
C ASP A 125 -18.63 -28.81 -1.59
N LYS A 126 -17.33 -28.63 -1.87
CA LYS A 126 -16.63 -27.34 -1.70
C LYS A 126 -15.81 -26.99 -2.92
N LYS A 127 -15.72 -25.69 -3.19
CA LYS A 127 -14.84 -25.17 -4.24
C LYS A 127 -13.41 -25.16 -3.74
N VAL A 128 -12.55 -25.91 -4.41
CA VAL A 128 -11.09 -25.90 -4.22
C VAL A 128 -10.47 -24.87 -5.17
N ILE A 129 -9.71 -23.93 -4.62
CA ILE A 129 -9.10 -22.83 -5.36
C ILE A 129 -7.61 -22.78 -5.03
N LEU A 130 -6.76 -22.88 -6.05
CA LEU A 130 -5.32 -22.66 -5.93
C LEU A 130 -5.03 -21.16 -5.79
N VAL A 131 -4.19 -20.79 -4.84
CA VAL A 131 -3.74 -19.42 -4.63
C VAL A 131 -2.23 -19.37 -4.80
N SER A 132 -1.78 -18.62 -5.80
CA SER A 132 -0.36 -18.47 -6.13
C SER A 132 -0.09 -17.07 -6.66
N LYS A 133 1.13 -16.56 -6.47
CA LYS A 133 1.60 -15.33 -7.13
C LYS A 133 2.20 -15.58 -8.51
N ASP A 134 2.47 -16.83 -8.88
CA ASP A 134 2.99 -17.18 -10.20
C ASP A 134 1.86 -17.33 -11.23
N ILE A 135 1.92 -16.53 -12.29
CA ILE A 135 0.98 -16.59 -13.42
C ILE A 135 1.02 -17.97 -14.09
N ASN A 136 2.20 -18.57 -14.27
CA ASN A 136 2.36 -19.84 -14.97
C ASN A 136 1.70 -20.98 -14.19
N LEU A 137 1.90 -21.04 -12.87
CA LEU A 137 1.26 -22.05 -12.03
C LEU A 137 -0.26 -21.91 -12.07
N ARG A 138 -0.79 -20.68 -12.03
CA ARG A 138 -2.24 -20.43 -12.17
C ARG A 138 -2.78 -20.83 -13.54
N LEU A 139 -2.04 -20.63 -14.63
CA LEU A 139 -2.44 -21.04 -15.97
C LEU A 139 -2.47 -22.58 -16.08
N LYS A 140 -1.46 -23.27 -15.55
CA LYS A 140 -1.43 -24.75 -15.48
C LYS A 140 -2.63 -25.29 -14.68
N ALA A 141 -2.92 -24.70 -13.52
CA ALA A 141 -4.07 -25.07 -12.70
C ALA A 141 -5.39 -24.98 -13.47
N LYS A 142 -5.61 -23.88 -14.19
CA LYS A 142 -6.82 -23.68 -15.02
C LYS A 142 -6.92 -24.70 -16.15
N SER A 143 -5.80 -25.09 -16.78
CA SER A 143 -5.81 -26.15 -17.81
C SER A 143 -6.17 -27.54 -17.26
N LEU A 144 -6.02 -27.75 -15.95
CA LEU A 144 -6.44 -28.97 -15.24
C LEU A 144 -7.80 -28.82 -14.55
N ASP A 145 -8.61 -27.82 -14.94
CA ASP A 145 -9.91 -27.50 -14.35
C ASP A 145 -9.85 -27.17 -12.83
N ILE A 146 -8.70 -26.72 -12.32
CA ILE A 146 -8.58 -26.19 -10.97
C ILE A 146 -8.80 -24.68 -11.02
N LEU A 147 -9.70 -24.16 -10.18
CA LEU A 147 -9.86 -22.72 -10.02
C LEU A 147 -8.56 -22.13 -9.46
N ALA A 148 -8.10 -21.00 -9.99
CA ALA A 148 -6.87 -20.37 -9.54
C ALA A 148 -6.98 -18.84 -9.44
N GLU A 149 -6.56 -18.29 -8.31
CA GLU A 149 -6.63 -16.87 -7.95
C GLU A 149 -5.24 -16.32 -7.57
N ASP A 150 -5.03 -15.01 -7.74
CA ASP A 150 -3.83 -14.32 -7.27
C ASP A 150 -3.92 -14.03 -5.76
N TYR A 151 -2.78 -13.98 -5.07
CA TYR A 151 -2.74 -13.65 -3.65
C TYR A 151 -2.63 -12.13 -3.42
N GLU A 152 -3.75 -11.52 -3.04
CA GLU A 152 -3.92 -10.06 -3.00
C GLU A 152 -3.88 -9.44 -1.58
N THR A 153 -3.56 -10.18 -0.52
CA THR A 153 -3.63 -9.61 0.85
C THR A 153 -2.65 -8.44 1.00
N GLY A 154 -3.15 -7.30 1.49
CA GLY A 154 -2.35 -6.09 1.67
C GLY A 154 -2.29 -5.18 0.44
N LYS A 155 -2.69 -5.64 -0.75
CA LYS A 155 -3.05 -4.72 -1.83
C LYS A 155 -4.50 -4.35 -1.64
N ILE A 156 -4.75 -3.09 -1.35
CA ILE A 156 -6.09 -2.53 -1.43
C ILE A 156 -6.56 -2.77 -2.88
N LYS A 157 -7.48 -3.74 -3.09
CA LYS A 157 -7.97 -4.16 -4.42
C LYS A 157 -8.53 -2.98 -5.23
N ASN A 158 -8.96 -1.93 -4.55
CA ASN A 158 -9.35 -0.66 -5.13
C ASN A 158 -8.85 0.48 -4.26
N VAL A 159 -7.80 1.20 -4.67
CA VAL A 159 -7.41 2.49 -4.03
C VAL A 159 -8.64 3.41 -3.86
N ASN A 160 -9.64 3.26 -4.73
CA ASN A 160 -10.94 3.94 -4.68
C ASN A 160 -11.82 3.60 -3.47
N THR A 161 -11.57 2.51 -2.73
CA THR A 161 -12.27 2.19 -1.47
C THR A 161 -11.55 2.74 -0.24
N LEU A 162 -10.38 3.36 -0.41
CA LEU A 162 -9.74 4.09 0.67
C LEU A 162 -10.56 5.31 1.04
N HIS A 163 -10.49 5.66 2.32
CA HIS A 163 -10.99 6.93 2.80
C HIS A 163 -10.32 8.06 2.00
N THR A 164 -11.12 8.84 1.29
CA THR A 164 -10.66 9.92 0.39
C THR A 164 -10.10 11.12 1.13
N GLY A 165 -10.33 11.22 2.45
CA GLY A 165 -9.98 12.40 3.25
C GLY A 165 -10.86 13.61 2.96
N LYS A 166 -11.89 13.46 2.13
CA LYS A 166 -12.84 14.53 1.81
C LYS A 166 -14.28 14.01 1.68
N GLU A 167 -15.23 14.86 2.01
CA GLU A 167 -16.66 14.62 1.79
C GLU A 167 -17.32 15.86 1.20
N GLU A 168 -18.35 15.64 0.39
CA GLU A 168 -19.16 16.72 -0.16
C GLU A 168 -20.51 16.71 0.55
N LEU A 169 -20.93 17.86 1.05
CA LEU A 169 -22.18 18.01 1.78
C LEU A 169 -23.04 19.06 1.09
N ASP A 170 -24.15 18.60 0.55
CA ASP A 170 -25.21 19.42 0.00
C ASP A 170 -26.17 19.90 1.10
N ASP A 171 -27.04 20.84 0.75
CA ASP A 171 -28.09 21.40 1.63
C ASP A 171 -27.56 22.09 2.91
N VAL A 172 -26.35 22.63 2.87
CA VAL A 172 -25.83 23.48 3.95
C VAL A 172 -26.50 24.86 3.87
N ALA A 173 -26.95 25.41 4.99
CA ALA A 173 -27.60 26.71 5.00
C ALA A 173 -26.63 27.81 4.51
N SER A 174 -27.05 28.64 3.55
CA SER A 174 -26.20 29.71 3.00
C SER A 174 -25.68 30.68 4.07
N ALA A 175 -26.46 30.92 5.14
CA ALA A 175 -26.04 31.76 6.26
C ALA A 175 -24.84 31.18 7.05
N ASP A 176 -24.74 29.85 7.14
CA ASP A 176 -23.61 29.18 7.79
C ASP A 176 -22.36 29.23 6.90
N ILE A 177 -22.51 29.10 5.58
CA ILE A 177 -21.43 29.32 4.61
C ILE A 177 -20.95 30.78 4.64
N ASP A 178 -21.86 31.76 4.69
CA ASP A 178 -21.51 33.17 4.81
C ASP A 178 -20.75 33.47 6.12
N THR A 179 -21.09 32.74 7.20
CA THR A 179 -20.35 32.82 8.46
C THR A 179 -18.93 32.31 8.31
N LEU A 180 -18.71 31.19 7.60
CA LEU A 180 -17.36 30.70 7.28
C LEU A 180 -16.55 31.72 6.46
N PHE A 181 -17.16 32.42 5.51
CA PHE A 181 -16.48 33.48 4.76
C PHE A 181 -16.13 34.71 5.60
N LYS A 182 -16.99 35.09 6.57
CA LYS A 182 -16.80 36.29 7.39
C LYS A 182 -15.92 36.06 8.62
N LYS A 183 -16.09 34.93 9.30
CA LYS A 183 -15.43 34.61 10.57
C LYS A 183 -14.27 33.63 10.43
N GLY A 184 -14.19 32.89 9.31
CA GLY A 184 -13.17 31.88 9.07
C GLY A 184 -13.48 30.51 9.69
N SER A 185 -14.29 30.42 10.76
CA SER A 185 -14.72 29.15 11.36
C SER A 185 -16.18 29.17 11.83
N ILE A 186 -16.73 27.97 12.04
CA ILE A 186 -18.07 27.75 12.60
C ILE A 186 -18.11 26.46 13.42
N ALA A 187 -18.97 26.43 14.45
CA ALA A 187 -19.19 25.24 15.26
C ALA A 187 -19.68 24.05 14.40
N THR A 188 -19.10 22.88 14.63
CA THR A 188 -19.36 21.66 13.85
C THR A 188 -20.84 21.26 13.85
N SER A 189 -21.54 21.46 14.98
CA SER A 189 -22.97 21.14 15.12
C SER A 189 -23.89 21.92 14.18
N LYS A 190 -23.44 23.03 13.60
CA LYS A 190 -24.22 23.80 12.63
C LYS A 190 -24.18 23.21 11.23
N VAL A 191 -23.00 22.72 10.81
CA VAL A 191 -22.73 22.29 9.44
C VAL A 191 -22.70 20.76 9.27
N LEU A 192 -22.18 20.01 10.25
CA LEU A 192 -22.06 18.55 10.21
C LEU A 192 -23.16 17.87 11.05
N LYS A 193 -24.43 18.21 10.83
CA LYS A 193 -25.56 17.70 11.64
C LYS A 193 -25.82 16.20 11.48
N LYS A 194 -25.63 15.69 10.27
CA LYS A 194 -25.99 14.31 9.87
C LYS A 194 -24.78 13.39 9.73
N VAL A 195 -23.57 13.93 9.87
CA VAL A 195 -22.32 13.23 9.61
C VAL A 195 -21.46 13.29 10.86
N LYS A 196 -20.93 12.13 11.25
CA LYS A 196 -20.00 12.06 12.37
C LYS A 196 -18.68 12.72 11.94
N PRO A 197 -18.20 13.78 12.63
CA PRO A 197 -16.96 14.42 12.26
C PRO A 197 -15.77 13.47 12.45
N ILE A 198 -14.93 13.38 11.42
CA ILE A 198 -13.68 12.61 11.44
C ILE A 198 -12.51 13.59 11.51
N SER A 199 -11.54 13.34 12.38
CA SER A 199 -10.34 14.15 12.53
C SER A 199 -9.60 14.33 11.19
N ASN A 200 -9.12 15.54 10.92
CA ASN A 200 -8.38 15.90 9.69
C ASN A 200 -9.17 15.68 8.39
N MET A 201 -10.51 15.63 8.47
CA MET A 201 -11.37 15.51 7.30
C MET A 201 -11.59 16.87 6.63
N PHE A 202 -11.59 16.86 5.30
CA PHE A 202 -11.92 18.01 4.48
C PHE A 202 -13.36 17.94 3.96
N TYR A 203 -13.97 19.10 3.74
CA TYR A 203 -15.35 19.19 3.27
C TYR A 203 -15.48 20.17 2.11
N ILE A 204 -16.32 19.82 1.14
CA ILE A 204 -16.87 20.75 0.17
C ILE A 204 -18.31 21.00 0.60
N LEU A 205 -18.55 22.13 1.26
CA LEU A 205 -19.89 22.51 1.74
C LEU A 205 -20.60 23.28 0.63
N LYS A 206 -21.79 22.84 0.26
CA LYS A 206 -22.60 23.45 -0.80
C LYS A 206 -23.95 23.89 -0.27
N SER A 207 -24.34 25.10 -0.64
CA SER A 207 -25.72 25.59 -0.55
C SER A 207 -26.28 25.82 -1.96
N GLU A 208 -27.54 26.20 -2.07
CA GLU A 208 -28.15 26.59 -3.34
C GLU A 208 -27.45 27.76 -4.04
N LYS A 209 -26.72 28.61 -3.29
CA LYS A 209 -26.15 29.87 -3.80
C LYS A 209 -24.63 29.89 -3.87
N ASN A 210 -23.95 29.17 -2.98
CA ASN A 210 -22.51 29.25 -2.81
C ASN A 210 -21.91 27.94 -2.29
N SER A 211 -20.59 27.82 -2.40
CA SER A 211 -19.84 26.70 -1.85
C SER A 211 -18.55 27.18 -1.18
N VAL A 212 -18.05 26.38 -0.24
CA VAL A 212 -16.82 26.68 0.48
C VAL A 212 -16.04 25.39 0.76
N LEU A 213 -14.71 25.49 0.65
CA LEU A 213 -13.78 24.45 1.05
C LEU A 213 -13.53 24.60 2.56
N ALA A 214 -13.60 23.51 3.30
CA ALA A 214 -13.46 23.55 4.75
C ALA A 214 -12.68 22.33 5.30
N SER A 215 -12.18 22.44 6.52
CA SER A 215 -11.54 21.36 7.26
C SER A 215 -12.08 21.32 8.70
N TYR A 216 -12.17 20.11 9.25
CA TYR A 216 -12.57 19.92 10.64
C TYR A 216 -11.35 19.84 11.57
N ASN A 217 -11.37 20.65 12.63
CA ASN A 217 -10.38 20.59 13.70
C ASN A 217 -10.98 19.86 14.93
N PRO A 218 -10.45 18.69 15.31
CA PRO A 218 -10.98 17.92 16.43
C PRO A 218 -10.66 18.53 17.81
N VAL A 219 -9.69 19.44 17.90
CA VAL A 219 -9.30 20.07 19.18
C VAL A 219 -10.25 21.21 19.53
N THR A 220 -10.64 22.02 18.55
CA THR A 220 -11.57 23.14 18.75
C THR A 220 -13.03 22.76 18.49
N GLU A 221 -13.28 21.59 17.92
CA GLU A 221 -14.60 21.14 17.42
C GLU A 221 -15.24 22.13 16.43
N GLU A 222 -14.40 22.81 15.65
CA GLU A 222 -14.83 23.77 14.63
C GLU A 222 -14.51 23.28 13.22
N VAL A 223 -15.35 23.70 12.29
CA VAL A 223 -15.10 23.63 10.86
C VAL A 223 -14.55 24.98 10.42
N SER A 224 -13.36 24.98 9.84
CA SER A 224 -12.65 26.17 9.38
C SER A 224 -12.58 26.22 7.86
N LYS A 225 -12.67 27.43 7.30
CA LYS A 225 -12.50 27.67 5.87
C LYS A 225 -11.08 27.31 5.44
N VAL A 226 -10.97 26.59 4.33
CA VAL A 226 -9.69 26.28 3.66
C VAL A 226 -9.50 27.22 2.48
N GLU A 227 -8.43 28.01 2.54
CA GLU A 227 -8.07 28.94 1.48
C GLU A 227 -7.22 28.27 0.39
N LYS A 228 -7.40 28.75 -0.85
CA LYS A 228 -6.54 28.36 -1.98
C LYS A 228 -5.22 29.15 -1.90
N THR A 229 -4.19 28.54 -1.33
CA THR A 229 -2.86 29.16 -1.18
C THR A 229 -1.86 28.63 -2.20
N SER A 230 -1.03 29.52 -2.75
CA SER A 230 0.16 29.12 -3.52
C SER A 230 1.28 28.70 -2.57
N VAL A 231 2.01 27.63 -2.90
CA VAL A 231 3.20 27.18 -2.16
C VAL A 231 4.41 27.20 -3.08
N TYR A 232 5.43 27.99 -2.73
CA TYR A 232 6.67 28.11 -3.47
C TYR A 232 6.49 28.25 -5.00
N GLY A 233 5.57 29.14 -5.41
CA GLY A 233 5.25 29.41 -6.83
C GLY A 233 4.22 28.45 -7.46
N ILE A 234 3.86 27.36 -6.79
CA ILE A 234 2.88 26.38 -7.28
C ILE A 234 1.49 26.71 -6.74
N LYS A 235 0.51 26.87 -7.65
CA LYS A 235 -0.92 27.10 -7.30
C LYS A 235 -1.73 25.82 -7.44
N PRO A 236 -2.61 25.47 -6.47
CA PRO A 236 -3.49 24.33 -6.61
C PRO A 236 -4.52 24.58 -7.70
N LYS A 237 -4.79 23.56 -8.52
CA LYS A 237 -5.73 23.63 -9.66
C LYS A 237 -7.16 23.25 -9.29
N ASN A 238 -7.35 22.47 -8.23
CA ASN A 238 -8.66 21.98 -7.78
C ASN A 238 -8.76 21.90 -6.24
N ALA A 239 -9.92 21.47 -5.75
CA ALA A 239 -10.18 21.35 -4.31
C ALA A 239 -9.25 20.32 -3.64
N GLU A 240 -9.01 19.18 -4.30
CA GLU A 240 -8.15 18.11 -3.79
C GLU A 240 -6.71 18.57 -3.57
N GLN A 241 -6.14 19.31 -4.53
CA GLN A 241 -4.80 19.88 -4.37
C GLN A 241 -4.77 20.95 -3.28
N THR A 242 -5.85 21.71 -3.12
CA THR A 242 -5.97 22.71 -2.06
C THR A 242 -5.98 22.04 -0.68
N PHE A 243 -6.75 20.95 -0.53
CA PHE A 243 -6.77 20.13 0.68
C PHE A 243 -5.42 19.49 0.96
N ALA A 244 -4.77 18.93 -0.05
CA ALA A 244 -3.43 18.33 0.09
C ALA A 244 -2.40 19.36 0.57
N ILE A 245 -2.36 20.56 -0.03
CA ILE A 245 -1.48 21.65 0.43
C ILE A 245 -1.82 22.03 1.87
N ASN A 246 -3.10 22.23 2.19
CA ASN A 246 -3.52 22.61 3.54
C ASN A 246 -3.08 21.57 4.59
N ALA A 247 -3.27 20.28 4.30
CA ALA A 247 -2.82 19.19 5.16
C ALA A 247 -1.30 19.20 5.37
N MET A 248 -0.52 19.40 4.29
CA MET A 248 0.95 19.41 4.37
C MET A 248 1.52 20.65 5.05
N LEU A 249 0.82 21.79 5.00
CA LEU A 249 1.22 23.03 5.70
C LEU A 249 0.84 23.04 7.18
N ASN A 250 -0.02 22.12 7.62
CA ASN A 250 -0.49 22.03 9.00
C ASN A 250 0.54 21.28 9.88
N PRO A 251 1.23 21.95 10.83
CA PRO A 251 2.22 21.31 11.68
C PRO A 251 1.64 20.26 12.65
N GLU A 252 0.33 20.30 12.92
CA GLU A 252 -0.34 19.31 13.77
C GLU A 252 -0.53 17.96 13.05
N VAL A 253 -0.48 17.95 11.71
CA VAL A 253 -0.60 16.73 10.91
C VAL A 253 0.79 16.18 10.60
N ARG A 254 1.23 15.20 11.40
CA ARG A 254 2.58 14.61 11.29
C ARG A 254 2.77 13.64 10.13
N LEU A 255 1.69 13.09 9.59
CA LEU A 255 1.71 12.14 8.48
C LEU A 255 0.58 12.48 7.50
N VAL A 256 0.95 12.68 6.24
CA VAL A 256 0.01 12.93 5.15
C VAL A 256 0.22 11.86 4.09
N SER A 257 -0.83 11.10 3.77
CA SER A 257 -0.84 10.19 2.63
C SER A 257 -1.63 10.83 1.49
N ILE A 258 -1.06 10.82 0.29
CA ILE A 258 -1.67 11.41 -0.91
C ILE A 258 -1.78 10.34 -1.98
N THR A 259 -3.01 10.04 -2.38
CA THR A 259 -3.31 9.12 -3.47
C THR A 259 -3.98 9.87 -4.63
N GLY A 260 -3.79 9.39 -5.85
CA GLY A 260 -4.44 9.96 -7.03
C GLY A 260 -3.82 9.47 -8.31
N VAL A 261 -4.52 9.69 -9.43
CA VAL A 261 -4.09 9.28 -10.78
C VAL A 261 -2.70 9.83 -11.12
N ALA A 262 -1.99 9.18 -12.04
CA ALA A 262 -0.74 9.68 -12.59
C ALA A 262 -0.92 11.12 -13.15
N GLY A 263 0.10 11.96 -12.99
CA GLY A 263 0.08 13.33 -13.50
C GLY A 263 -0.68 14.37 -12.67
N THR A 264 -1.26 14.00 -11.52
CA THR A 264 -1.99 14.95 -10.64
C THR A 264 -1.10 15.85 -9.77
N GLY A 265 0.23 15.75 -9.91
CA GLY A 265 1.18 16.63 -9.23
C GLY A 265 1.44 16.33 -7.75
N LYS A 266 1.17 15.11 -7.27
CA LYS A 266 1.34 14.71 -5.86
C LYS A 266 2.73 15.07 -5.31
N THR A 267 3.77 14.57 -5.97
CA THR A 267 5.18 14.77 -5.60
C THR A 267 5.58 16.24 -5.73
N LEU A 268 5.11 16.92 -6.78
CA LEU A 268 5.31 18.36 -7.00
C LEU A 268 4.75 19.19 -5.83
N LEU A 269 3.50 18.93 -5.42
CA LEU A 269 2.84 19.65 -4.34
C LEU A 269 3.50 19.37 -2.99
N ALA A 270 3.92 18.12 -2.74
CA ALA A 270 4.65 17.76 -1.53
C ALA A 270 5.99 18.49 -1.44
N LEU A 271 6.75 18.51 -2.52
CA LEU A 271 8.03 19.20 -2.59
C LEU A 271 7.88 20.72 -2.42
N ALA A 272 6.91 21.33 -3.11
CA ALA A 272 6.63 22.76 -2.98
C ALA A 272 6.19 23.14 -1.55
N SER A 273 5.33 22.32 -0.92
CA SER A 273 4.90 22.52 0.46
C SER A 273 6.04 22.37 1.47
N ALA A 274 6.98 21.46 1.22
CA ALA A 274 8.18 21.31 2.03
C ALA A 274 9.12 22.53 1.90
N LEU A 275 9.33 23.03 0.68
CA LEU A 275 10.14 24.23 0.40
C LEU A 275 9.55 25.49 1.05
N GLU A 276 8.22 25.63 1.03
CA GLU A 276 7.51 26.71 1.72
C GLU A 276 7.82 26.69 3.23
N GLN A 277 7.89 25.49 3.81
CA GLN A 277 8.14 25.29 5.24
C GLN A 277 9.61 25.04 5.61
N ARG A 278 10.56 25.24 4.70
CA ARG A 278 12.00 24.95 4.87
C ARG A 278 12.69 25.59 6.08
N ARG A 279 12.06 26.55 6.74
CA ARG A 279 12.56 27.20 7.96
C ARG A 279 12.18 26.43 9.24
N LYS A 280 11.13 25.62 9.20
CA LYS A 280 10.66 24.79 10.32
C LYS A 280 11.50 23.51 10.49
N TYR A 281 12.11 23.05 9.41
CA TYR A 281 12.85 21.79 9.34
C TYR A 281 14.34 22.03 9.08
N LYS A 282 15.19 21.17 9.65
CA LYS A 282 16.64 21.19 9.41
C LYS A 282 16.97 20.78 7.97
N GLN A 283 16.31 19.74 7.47
CA GLN A 283 16.49 19.21 6.12
C GLN A 283 15.16 18.77 5.50
N ILE A 284 15.13 18.74 4.18
CA ILE A 284 14.05 18.14 3.38
C ILE A 284 14.65 16.93 2.66
N TYR A 285 14.00 15.79 2.80
CA TYR A 285 14.39 14.56 2.13
C TYR A 285 13.28 14.16 1.17
N LEU A 286 13.65 13.94 -0.08
CA LEU A 286 12.78 13.43 -1.12
C LEU A 286 13.33 12.08 -1.58
N ALA A 287 12.70 11.02 -1.09
CA ALA A 287 13.13 9.66 -1.30
C ALA A 287 12.18 8.89 -2.22
N ARG A 288 12.73 7.95 -2.99
CA ARG A 288 11.94 7.05 -3.84
C ARG A 288 12.51 5.64 -3.79
N PRO A 289 11.68 4.59 -3.71
CA PRO A 289 12.15 3.22 -3.82
C PRO A 289 12.67 2.96 -5.23
N ILE A 290 13.75 2.20 -5.33
CA ILE A 290 14.24 1.73 -6.63
C ILE A 290 13.52 0.44 -6.95
N VAL A 291 12.69 0.46 -7.98
CA VAL A 291 12.06 -0.74 -8.52
C VAL A 291 12.86 -1.15 -9.74
N PRO A 292 13.63 -2.26 -9.69
CA PRO A 292 14.41 -2.69 -10.83
C PRO A 292 13.47 -3.04 -11.99
N LEU A 293 13.76 -2.47 -13.16
CA LEU A 293 13.11 -2.84 -14.41
C LEU A 293 13.67 -4.20 -14.84
N SER A 294 12.93 -5.28 -14.57
CA SER A 294 13.29 -6.68 -14.85
C SER A 294 14.23 -7.32 -13.82
N ASN A 295 14.33 -8.67 -13.83
CA ASN A 295 15.14 -9.54 -12.95
C ASN A 295 16.67 -9.32 -12.99
N LYS A 296 17.14 -8.12 -13.33
CA LYS A 296 18.56 -7.75 -13.26
C LYS A 296 18.76 -6.80 -12.09
N ASP A 297 19.51 -7.27 -11.10
CA ASP A 297 19.99 -6.41 -10.04
C ASP A 297 20.80 -5.25 -10.62
N ILE A 298 20.65 -4.07 -10.02
CA ILE A 298 21.32 -2.80 -10.40
C ILE A 298 22.84 -2.98 -10.56
N GLY A 299 23.42 -3.99 -9.90
CA GLY A 299 24.83 -4.39 -10.05
C GLY A 299 25.31 -4.57 -11.49
N TYR A 300 24.42 -4.92 -12.43
CA TYR A 300 24.79 -5.27 -13.82
C TYR A 300 24.86 -4.09 -14.81
N LEU A 301 24.43 -2.88 -14.43
CA LEU A 301 24.59 -1.70 -15.30
C LEU A 301 26.06 -1.21 -15.27
N PRO A 302 26.68 -0.79 -16.37
CA PRO A 302 28.02 -0.20 -16.35
C PRO A 302 28.01 1.20 -15.70
N GLY A 303 29.11 1.59 -15.04
CA GLY A 303 29.28 2.91 -14.40
C GLY A 303 29.38 2.89 -12.87
N ASP A 304 29.58 4.07 -12.27
CA ASP A 304 29.58 4.25 -10.81
C ASP A 304 28.16 4.13 -10.23
N ILE A 305 28.06 3.89 -8.92
CA ILE A 305 26.78 3.71 -8.23
C ILE A 305 25.83 4.89 -8.50
N LYS A 306 26.37 6.11 -8.55
CA LYS A 306 25.60 7.33 -8.79
C LYS A 306 24.99 7.35 -10.20
N SER A 307 25.76 7.01 -11.24
CA SER A 307 25.26 6.94 -12.62
C SER A 307 24.18 5.90 -12.81
N LYS A 308 24.24 4.78 -12.07
CA LYS A 308 23.19 3.73 -12.13
C LYS A 308 21.87 4.15 -11.47
N LEU A 309 21.94 5.03 -10.48
CA LEU A 309 20.79 5.44 -9.67
C LEU A 309 20.12 6.72 -10.17
N ASN A 310 20.88 7.61 -10.80
CA ASN A 310 20.38 8.89 -11.33
C ASN A 310 19.10 8.75 -12.18
N PRO A 311 18.97 7.78 -13.12
CA PRO A 311 17.77 7.68 -13.95
C PRO A 311 16.47 7.49 -13.15
N TYR A 312 16.53 6.83 -11.99
CA TYR A 312 15.35 6.60 -11.14
C TYR A 312 14.93 7.86 -10.37
N MET A 313 15.89 8.75 -10.11
CA MET A 313 15.69 9.99 -9.36
C MET A 313 15.36 11.18 -10.28
N GLU A 314 15.60 11.09 -11.59
CA GLU A 314 15.39 12.19 -12.54
C GLU A 314 13.98 12.81 -12.46
N PRO A 315 12.88 12.04 -12.32
CA PRO A 315 11.55 12.63 -12.16
C PRO A 315 11.39 13.52 -10.91
N LEU A 316 12.17 13.26 -9.86
CA LEU A 316 12.20 14.07 -8.64
C LEU A 316 12.96 15.39 -8.89
N TRP A 317 14.07 15.32 -9.63
CA TRP A 317 14.82 16.50 -10.07
C TRP A 317 14.02 17.37 -11.03
N ASP A 318 13.23 16.77 -11.92
CA ASP A 318 12.37 17.52 -12.84
C ASP A 318 11.28 18.29 -12.10
N ASN A 319 10.69 17.71 -11.06
CA ASN A 319 9.77 18.45 -10.18
C ASN A 319 10.46 19.62 -9.49
N LEU A 320 11.69 19.44 -8.99
CA LEU A 320 12.46 20.51 -8.36
C LEU A 320 12.81 21.63 -9.35
N LYS A 321 13.27 21.28 -10.56
CA LYS A 321 13.56 22.24 -11.65
C LYS A 321 12.29 22.99 -12.06
N PHE A 322 11.15 22.30 -12.14
CA PHE A 322 9.87 22.95 -12.47
C PHE A 322 9.47 24.01 -11.44
N ILE A 323 9.65 23.71 -10.14
CA ILE A 323 9.44 24.68 -9.06
C ILE A 323 10.44 25.84 -9.17
N GLN A 324 11.71 25.54 -9.40
CA GLN A 324 12.75 26.55 -9.53
C GLN A 324 12.48 27.53 -10.67
N ASN A 325 12.02 27.01 -11.82
CA ASN A 325 11.68 27.81 -13.00
C ASN A 325 10.40 28.63 -12.87
N GLN A 326 9.67 28.54 -11.74
CA GLN A 326 8.62 29.51 -11.43
C GLN A 326 9.18 30.91 -11.08
N PHE A 327 10.49 30.99 -10.84
CA PHE A 327 11.22 32.20 -10.47
C PHE A 327 12.26 32.52 -11.54
N LYS A 328 12.63 33.80 -11.65
CA LYS A 328 13.75 34.21 -12.50
C LYS A 328 15.07 33.84 -11.84
N GLU A 329 16.13 33.60 -12.62
CA GLU A 329 17.44 33.24 -12.08
C GLU A 329 18.03 34.28 -11.10
N ALA A 330 17.65 35.55 -11.27
CA ALA A 330 18.04 36.63 -10.38
C ALA A 330 17.35 36.57 -9.00
N ASP A 331 16.19 35.93 -8.92
CA ASP A 331 15.35 35.89 -7.72
C ASP A 331 16.00 35.06 -6.62
N LYS A 332 15.73 35.45 -5.37
CA LYS A 332 16.31 34.79 -4.20
C LYS A 332 15.81 33.35 -4.09
N GLU A 333 14.55 33.11 -4.44
CA GLU A 333 13.88 31.80 -4.42
C GLU A 333 14.55 30.80 -5.36
N TYR A 334 14.95 31.26 -6.56
CA TYR A 334 15.70 30.45 -7.52
C TYR A 334 17.05 30.02 -6.95
N LYS A 335 17.82 30.98 -6.40
CA LYS A 335 19.15 30.74 -5.83
C LYS A 335 19.09 29.87 -4.57
N ASN A 336 18.08 30.06 -3.71
CA ASN A 336 17.89 29.27 -2.49
C ASN A 336 17.75 27.79 -2.80
N ILE A 337 17.06 27.39 -3.88
CA ILE A 337 16.93 25.97 -4.23
C ILE A 337 18.31 25.37 -4.52
N THR A 338 19.10 26.04 -5.36
CA THR A 338 20.46 25.61 -5.70
C THR A 338 21.34 25.52 -4.45
N GLU A 339 21.29 26.52 -3.57
CA GLU A 339 22.05 26.53 -2.33
C GLU A 339 21.64 25.39 -1.39
N MET A 340 20.33 25.12 -1.26
CA MET A 340 19.81 24.04 -0.43
C MET A 340 20.27 22.66 -0.90
N VAL A 341 20.34 22.44 -2.22
CA VAL A 341 20.87 21.20 -2.79
C VAL A 341 22.37 21.09 -2.50
N ASN A 342 23.13 22.16 -2.75
CA ASN A 342 24.59 22.17 -2.55
C ASN A 342 25.00 21.98 -1.07
N GLN A 343 24.21 22.50 -0.14
CA GLN A 343 24.44 22.38 1.31
C GLN A 343 23.79 21.12 1.92
N GLU A 344 23.25 20.21 1.10
CA GLU A 344 22.52 19.01 1.54
C GLU A 344 21.36 19.32 2.50
N LYS A 345 20.79 20.53 2.40
CA LYS A 345 19.56 20.92 3.10
C LYS A 345 18.33 20.33 2.40
N LEU A 346 18.41 20.12 1.09
CA LEU A 346 17.46 19.35 0.29
C LEU A 346 18.18 18.15 -0.32
N VAL A 347 17.76 16.94 0.03
CA VAL A 347 18.41 15.69 -0.37
C VAL A 347 17.45 14.84 -1.18
N ILE A 348 17.80 14.56 -2.44
CA ILE A 348 17.10 13.60 -3.30
C ILE A 348 17.93 12.32 -3.32
N THR A 349 17.34 11.20 -2.87
CA THR A 349 18.11 9.97 -2.68
C THR A 349 17.22 8.72 -2.73
N PRO A 350 17.75 7.55 -3.09
CA PRO A 350 17.02 6.30 -2.95
C PRO A 350 16.62 6.03 -1.50
N LEU A 351 15.42 5.49 -1.30
CA LEU A 351 14.93 5.16 0.05
C LEU A 351 15.85 4.19 0.80
N ALA A 352 16.48 3.25 0.08
CA ALA A 352 17.41 2.27 0.66
C ALA A 352 18.62 2.92 1.38
N TYR A 353 19.03 4.14 0.99
CA TYR A 353 20.18 4.84 1.58
C TYR A 353 19.84 5.55 2.89
N ILE A 354 18.55 5.57 3.24
CA ILE A 354 18.05 6.21 4.43
C ILE A 354 17.86 5.19 5.57
N ARG A 355 17.71 3.91 5.22
CA ARG A 355 17.47 2.82 6.15
C ARG A 355 18.58 2.74 7.22
N GLY A 356 18.17 2.73 8.49
CA GLY A 356 19.09 2.66 9.63
C GLY A 356 19.73 3.99 10.05
N ARG A 357 19.39 5.10 9.39
CA ARG A 357 19.87 6.44 9.79
C ARG A 357 18.95 7.07 10.84
N SER A 358 19.56 7.82 11.77
CA SER A 358 18.82 8.69 12.68
C SER A 358 18.60 10.06 12.03
N LEU A 359 17.34 10.40 11.73
CA LEU A 359 16.97 11.67 11.12
C LEU A 359 16.22 12.52 12.15
N SER A 360 16.65 13.76 12.34
CA SER A 360 16.07 14.66 13.35
C SER A 360 15.56 15.94 12.71
N ASN A 361 14.29 16.26 12.98
CA ASN A 361 13.60 17.46 12.51
C ASN A 361 13.68 17.65 10.98
N ILE A 362 13.24 16.65 10.22
CA ILE A 362 13.23 16.68 8.76
C ILE A 362 11.80 16.69 8.21
N PHE A 363 11.63 17.28 7.03
CA PHE A 363 10.44 17.05 6.20
C PHE A 363 10.73 15.87 5.28
N PHE A 364 10.04 14.74 5.49
CA PHE A 364 10.32 13.50 4.77
C PHE A 364 9.23 13.21 3.73
N ILE A 365 9.61 13.14 2.46
CA ILE A 365 8.72 12.82 1.34
C ILE A 365 9.15 11.48 0.78
N VAL A 366 8.20 10.54 0.72
CA VAL A 366 8.39 9.24 0.07
C VAL A 366 7.53 9.20 -1.19
N ASP A 367 8.17 9.28 -2.35
CA ASP A 367 7.52 9.12 -3.64
C ASP A 367 7.33 7.65 -3.98
N GLU A 368 6.27 7.32 -4.72
CA GLU A 368 5.89 5.93 -5.07
C GLU A 368 5.81 4.97 -3.86
N ALA A 369 5.33 5.46 -2.72
CA ALA A 369 5.24 4.68 -1.47
C ALA A 369 4.41 3.39 -1.60
N GLN A 370 3.51 3.29 -2.59
CA GLN A 370 2.74 2.08 -2.86
C GLN A 370 3.59 0.90 -3.35
N ASN A 371 4.84 1.15 -3.77
CA ASN A 371 5.77 0.10 -4.16
C ASN A 371 6.53 -0.49 -2.95
N LEU A 372 6.33 0.06 -1.76
CA LEU A 372 6.97 -0.41 -0.53
C LEU A 372 6.22 -1.60 0.07
N THR A 373 6.99 -2.47 0.71
CA THR A 373 6.45 -3.48 1.62
C THR A 373 6.09 -2.85 2.97
N PRO A 374 5.19 -3.46 3.76
CA PRO A 374 4.86 -2.96 5.11
C PRO A 374 6.07 -2.83 6.05
N HIS A 375 7.16 -3.56 5.80
CA HIS A 375 8.40 -3.48 6.58
C HIS A 375 9.34 -2.35 6.12
N GLU A 376 9.09 -1.74 4.95
CA GLU A 376 9.88 -0.64 4.40
C GLU A 376 9.26 0.74 4.66
N ILE A 377 8.00 0.79 5.08
CA ILE A 377 7.32 1.98 5.64
C ILE A 377 7.67 2.08 7.12
#